data_AF-A0A1X3CNY5-F1
#
_entry.id   AF-A0A1X3CNY5-F1
#
_cell.length_a   1.000
_cell.length_b   1.000
_cell.length_c   1.000
_cell.angle_alpha   90.00
_cell.angle_beta   90.00
_cell.angle_gamma   90.00
#
_symmetry.space_group_name_H-M   'P 1'
#
loop_
_entity.id
_entity.type
_entity.pdbx_description
1 polymer ?
#
loop_
_entity_poly.entity_id
_entity_poly.type
_entity_poly.pdbx_seq_one_letter_code
_entity_poly.pdbx_strand_id
1 'polypeptide(L)'
;MSAPYLLTPQPYRGLAVFTAVVGTLLLWRYASAESVAAFAAVILLFLGALVAIAAVVLALRQRDSAIVIQGLLLMLWQIGFPLAWMAKIGQQAV
;
A
#
# COMPACT_ATOMS: atom_id res chain seq x y z
N MET A 1 -29.03 12.88 4.51
CA MET A 1 -27.82 13.53 5.08
C MET A 1 -26.62 12.85 4.46
N SER A 2 -25.91 13.54 3.56
CA SER A 2 -24.70 13.01 2.92
C SER A 2 -23.63 12.83 3.99
N ALA A 3 -23.14 11.60 4.19
CA ALA A 3 -22.03 11.38 5.09
C ALA A 3 -20.85 12.28 4.67
N PRO A 4 -20.15 12.93 5.62
CA PRO A 4 -18.97 13.72 5.32
C PRO A 4 -18.03 12.95 4.41
N TYR A 5 -17.53 13.56 3.33
CA TYR A 5 -16.71 12.88 2.32
C TYR A 5 -15.49 12.15 2.93
N LEU A 6 -14.93 12.71 4.01
CA LEU A 6 -13.83 12.13 4.80
C LEU A 6 -14.22 10.91 5.65
N LEU A 7 -15.51 10.60 5.79
CA LEU A 7 -16.01 9.39 6.46
C LEU A 7 -16.39 8.30 5.46
N THR A 8 -16.12 8.52 4.17
CA THR A 8 -16.30 7.51 3.12
C THR A 8 -14.98 6.78 2.85
N PRO A 9 -15.01 5.48 2.51
CA PRO A 9 -13.79 4.71 2.27
C PRO A 9 -13.12 5.00 0.91
N GLN A 10 -13.85 5.61 -0.03
CA GLN A 10 -13.40 5.96 -1.38
C GLN A 10 -12.11 6.81 -1.43
N PRO A 11 -11.99 7.96 -0.73
CA PRO A 11 -10.77 8.77 -0.76
C PRO A 11 -9.55 8.03 -0.22
N TYR A 12 -9.71 7.26 0.86
CA TYR A 12 -8.63 6.45 1.44
C TYR A 12 -8.20 5.33 0.49
N ARG A 13 -9.15 4.68 -0.19
CA ARG A 13 -8.82 3.71 -1.24
C ARG A 13 -8.01 4.36 -2.35
N GLY A 14 -8.43 5.53 -2.84
CA GLY A 14 -7.71 6.25 -3.89
C GLY A 14 -6.26 6.57 -3.50
N LEU A 15 -6.05 7.07 -2.28
CA LEU A 15 -4.72 7.32 -1.73
C LEU A 15 -3.90 6.04 -1.60
N ALA A 16 -4.48 4.96 -1.10
CA ALA A 16 -3.80 3.67 -0.96
C ALA A 16 -3.37 3.10 -2.32
N VAL A 17 -4.20 3.20 -3.36
CA VAL A 17 -3.83 2.79 -4.73
C VAL A 17 -2.67 3.65 -5.23
N PHE A 18 -2.75 4.97 -5.05
CA PHE A 18 -1.70 5.88 -5.48
C PHE A 18 -0.36 5.55 -4.82
N THR A 19 -0.33 5.39 -3.49
CA THR A 19 0.89 5.04 -2.76
C THR A 19 1.39 3.64 -3.13
N ALA A 20 0.50 2.67 -3.41
CA ALA A 20 0.90 1.35 -3.89
C ALA A 20 1.63 1.45 -5.24
N VAL A 21 1.03 2.12 -6.22
CA VAL A 21 1.61 2.23 -7.57
C VAL A 21 2.92 3.02 -7.54
N VAL A 22 2.92 4.20 -6.91
CA VAL A 22 4.10 5.06 -6.83
C VAL A 22 5.22 4.39 -6.03
N GLY A 23 4.90 3.81 -4.88
CA GLY A 23 5.87 3.11 -4.04
C GLY A 23 6.47 1.89 -4.73
N THR A 24 5.67 1.10 -5.44
CA THR A 24 6.14 -0.05 -6.22
C THR A 24 7.03 0.39 -7.38
N LEU A 25 6.65 1.43 -8.12
CA LEU A 25 7.46 1.97 -9.21
C LEU A 25 8.80 2.53 -8.71
N LEU A 26 8.79 3.27 -7.60
CA LEU A 26 10.00 3.79 -6.99
C LEU A 26 10.91 2.65 -6.51
N LEU A 27 10.35 1.66 -5.82
CA LEU A 27 11.13 0.53 -5.33
C LEU A 27 11.73 -0.26 -6.50
N TRP A 28 10.98 -0.46 -7.58
CA TRP A 28 11.49 -1.12 -8.78
C TRP A 28 12.58 -0.30 -9.49
N ARG A 29 12.40 1.02 -9.61
CA ARG A 29 13.37 1.91 -10.28
C ARG A 29 14.69 2.03 -9.53
N TYR A 30 14.62 2.07 -8.20
CA TYR A 30 15.78 2.18 -7.31
C TYR A 30 16.23 0.83 -6.75
N ALA A 31 15.66 -0.29 -7.22
CA ALA A 31 15.92 -1.64 -6.73
C ALA A 31 17.39 -2.07 -6.78
N SER A 32 18.15 -1.56 -7.74
CA SER A 32 19.54 -1.97 -7.99
C SER A 32 20.57 -1.18 -7.19
N ALA A 33 20.17 -0.08 -6.57
CA ALA A 33 21.06 0.76 -5.79
C ALA A 33 20.60 0.70 -4.35
N GLU A 34 21.45 0.22 -3.43
CA GLU A 34 21.29 0.39 -1.98
C GLU A 34 21.26 1.89 -1.66
N SER A 35 20.12 2.49 -1.93
CA SER A 35 19.94 3.92 -1.99
C SER A 35 18.85 4.29 -1.00
N VAL A 36 19.03 5.43 -0.35
CA VAL A 36 18.04 6.02 0.56
C VAL A 36 16.65 6.11 -0.12
N ALA A 37 16.62 6.24 -1.45
CA ALA A 37 15.40 6.25 -2.26
C ALA A 37 14.63 4.91 -2.23
N ALA A 38 15.33 3.76 -2.28
CA ALA A 38 14.68 2.45 -2.17
C ALA A 38 14.06 2.27 -0.78
N PHE A 39 14.76 2.68 0.28
CA PHE A 39 14.23 2.66 1.64
C PHE A 39 13.02 3.58 1.80
N ALA A 40 13.08 4.80 1.25
CA ALA A 40 11.94 5.72 1.23
C ALA A 40 10.73 5.14 0.48
N ALA A 41 10.95 4.40 -0.61
CA ALA A 41 9.88 3.71 -1.34
C ALA A 41 9.22 2.62 -0.48
N VAL A 42 9.99 1.87 0.31
CA VAL A 42 9.45 0.90 1.28
C VAL A 42 8.60 1.63 2.33
N ILE A 43 9.11 2.69 2.96
CA ILE A 43 8.34 3.48 3.94
C ILE A 43 7.04 3.98 3.31
N LEU A 44 7.08 4.49 2.07
CA LEU A 44 5.90 4.96 1.36
C LEU A 44 4.85 3.86 1.16
N LEU A 45 5.28 2.64 0.80
CA LEU A 45 4.41 1.48 0.66
C LEU A 45 3.75 1.12 2.01
N PHE A 46 4.52 1.10 3.09
CA PHE A 46 4.00 0.85 4.44
C PHE A 46 3.00 1.93 4.90
N LEU A 47 3.27 3.22 4.63
CA LEU A 47 2.31 4.29 4.89
C LEU A 47 1.02 4.11 4.08
N GLY A 48 1.16 3.70 2.82
CA GLY A 48 0.03 3.30 1.99
C GLY A 48 -0.81 2.19 2.59
N ALA A 49 -0.17 1.21 3.22
CA ALA A 49 -0.86 0.08 3.85
C ALA A 49 -1.68 0.55 5.06
N LEU A 50 -1.17 1.51 5.84
CA LEU A 50 -1.94 2.14 6.92
C LEU A 50 -3.18 2.87 6.39
N VAL A 51 -3.05 3.56 5.25
CA VAL A 51 -4.20 4.21 4.59
C VAL A 51 -5.20 3.18 4.08
N ALA A 52 -4.74 2.06 3.53
CA ALA A 52 -5.59 0.94 3.12
C ALA A 52 -6.36 0.33 4.31
N ILE A 53 -5.71 0.19 5.47
CA ILE A 53 -6.37 -0.25 6.72
C ILE A 53 -7.51 0.71 7.09
N ALA A 54 -7.27 2.03 7.05
CA ALA A 54 -8.31 3.01 7.34
C ALA A 54 -9.50 2.88 6.35
N ALA A 55 -9.22 2.67 5.06
CA ALA A 55 -10.24 2.41 4.06
C ALA A 55 -11.06 1.15 4.36
N VAL A 56 -10.40 0.05 4.77
CA VAL A 56 -11.06 -1.21 5.15
C VAL A 56 -11.94 -1.02 6.38
N VAL A 57 -11.45 -0.34 7.42
CA VAL A 57 -12.23 -0.08 8.65
C VAL A 57 -13.50 0.72 8.33
N LEU A 58 -13.39 1.74 7.49
CA LEU A 58 -14.54 2.52 7.04
C LEU A 58 -15.49 1.70 6.14
N ALA A 59 -14.96 0.88 5.24
CA ALA A 59 -15.76 0.04 4.37
C ALA A 59 -16.51 -1.06 5.14
N LEU A 60 -15.90 -1.65 6.17
CA LEU A 60 -16.55 -2.60 7.09
C LEU A 60 -17.73 -1.94 7.81
N ARG A 61 -17.57 -0.69 8.27
CA ARG A 61 -18.66 0.08 8.89
C ARG A 61 -19.81 0.34 7.91
N GLN A 62 -19.50 0.50 6.63
CA GLN A 62 -20.50 0.73 5.57
C GLN A 62 -21.02 -0.57 4.93
N ARG A 63 -20.54 -1.74 5.37
CA ARG A 63 -20.84 -3.07 4.79
C ARG A 63 -20.54 -3.17 3.29
N ASP A 64 -19.56 -2.40 2.81
CA ASP A 64 -19.10 -2.45 1.41
C ASP A 64 -18.01 -3.52 1.25
N SER A 65 -18.44 -4.75 0.99
CA SER A 65 -17.55 -5.90 0.81
C SER A 65 -16.55 -5.72 -0.34
N ALA A 66 -16.91 -4.96 -1.38
CA ALA A 66 -16.04 -4.76 -2.53
C ALA A 66 -14.83 -3.91 -2.17
N ILE A 67 -15.04 -2.80 -1.45
CA ILE A 67 -13.94 -1.95 -1.00
C ILE A 67 -13.10 -2.63 0.07
N VAL A 68 -13.71 -3.45 0.95
CA VAL A 68 -12.97 -4.27 1.92
C VAL A 68 -11.99 -5.21 1.20
N ILE A 69 -12.46 -5.97 0.21
CA ILE A 69 -11.59 -6.89 -0.54
C ILE A 69 -10.47 -6.12 -1.25
N GLN A 70 -10.78 -5.00 -1.89
CA GLN A 70 -9.76 -4.18 -2.56
C GLN A 70 -8.73 -3.62 -1.59
N GLY A 71 -9.16 -3.16 -0.41
CA GLY A 71 -8.26 -2.68 0.63
C GLY A 71 -7.35 -3.79 1.16
N LEU A 72 -7.88 -5.00 1.36
CA LEU A 72 -7.07 -6.17 1.76
C LEU A 72 -6.05 -6.56 0.69
N LEU A 73 -6.44 -6.56 -0.59
CA LEU A 73 -5.51 -6.82 -1.70
C LEU A 73 -4.41 -5.76 -1.78
N LEU A 74 -4.75 -4.48 -1.57
CA LEU A 74 -3.78 -3.39 -1.53
C LEU A 74 -2.81 -3.53 -0.36
N MET A 75 -3.29 -3.90 0.83
CA MET A 75 -2.43 -4.21 1.98
C MET A 75 -1.48 -5.36 1.66
N LEU A 76 -2.00 -6.46 1.11
CA LEU A 76 -1.20 -7.62 0.74
C LEU A 76 -0.12 -7.24 -0.28
N TRP A 77 -0.46 -6.40 -1.26
CA TRP A 77 0.49 -5.87 -2.23
C TRP A 77 1.58 -5.01 -1.57
N GLN A 78 1.17 -4.01 -0.79
CA GLN A 78 2.08 -3.03 -0.20
C GLN A 78 3.04 -3.64 0.83
N ILE A 79 2.65 -4.74 1.47
CA ILE A 79 3.50 -5.48 2.41
C ILE A 79 4.29 -6.58 1.68
N GLY A 80 3.61 -7.34 0.81
CA GLY A 80 4.19 -8.49 0.12
C GLY A 80 5.23 -8.10 -0.93
N PHE A 81 5.05 -6.99 -1.65
CA PHE A 81 5.98 -6.56 -2.69
C PHE A 81 7.36 -6.19 -2.12
N PRO A 82 7.48 -5.33 -1.09
CA PRO A 82 8.76 -5.10 -0.41
C PRO A 82 9.38 -6.36 0.17
N LEU A 83 8.57 -7.25 0.76
CA LEU A 83 9.05 -8.48 1.39
C LEU A 83 9.65 -9.44 0.37
N ALA A 84 8.97 -9.66 -0.76
CA ALA A 84 9.45 -10.47 -1.86
C ALA A 84 10.73 -9.87 -2.50
N TRP A 85 10.80 -8.54 -2.59
CA TRP A 85 11.99 -7.85 -3.06
C TRP A 85 13.19 -8.02 -2.13
N MET A 86 13.00 -7.83 -0.82
CA MET A 86 14.05 -8.06 0.19
C MET A 86 14.51 -9.52 0.20
N ALA A 87 13.59 -10.48 0.08
CA ALA A 87 13.92 -11.90 0.00
C ALA A 87 14.79 -12.22 -1.23
N LYS A 88 14.50 -11.60 -2.39
CA LYS A 88 15.31 -11.76 -3.60
C LYS A 88 16.73 -11.24 -3.41
N ILE A 89 16.91 -10.10 -2.75
CA ILE A 89 18.24 -9.53 -2.46
C ILE A 89 18.99 -10.41 -1.46
N GLY A 90 18.32 -10.86 -0.40
CA GLY A 90 18.92 -11.75 0.60
C GLY A 90 19.42 -13.07 0.01
N GLN A 91 18.73 -13.62 -1.01
CA GLN A 91 19.18 -14.82 -1.73
C GLN A 91 20.33 -14.57 -2.70
N GLN A 92 20.55 -13.33 -3.16
CA GLN A 92 21.68 -12.99 -4.03
C GLN A 92 22.96 -12.67 -3.23
N ALA A 93 22.85 -12.50 -1.91
CA ALA A 93 23.96 -12.20 -1.02
C ALA A 93 24.58 -13.44 -0.33
N VAL A 94 24.04 -14.65 -0.57
CA VAL A 94 24.55 -15.95 -0.11
C VAL A 94 25.14 -16.70 -1.29
#